data_AF-G7EBW2-F1
#
_entry.id   AF-G7EBW2-F1
#
_cell.length_a   1.000
_cell.length_b   1.000
_cell.length_c   1.000
_cell.angle_alpha   90.00
_cell.angle_beta   90.00
_cell.angle_gamma   90.00
#
_symmetry.space_group_name_H-M   'P 1'
#
loop_
_entity.id
_entity.type
_entity.pdbx_description
1 polymer ?
#
loop_
_entity_poly.entity_id
_entity_poly.type
_entity_poly.pdbx_seq_one_letter_code
_entity_poly.pdbx_strand_id
1 'polypeptide(L)'
;MPKLDGSRISTATEQLIKVLDRKFFNYSTSDFCSKYESIGGVITSPLPIGNKLSNGSWSKLILTPEKQAVGRKWKQVAKEVISEPTIEQFSRTLEGSVCNEPVRFASFALSLPKDIDPRYISAFFRGLADCSKEKAHEDYKDDWAPCSDILLEKVIAHFPHNESESALVRLFDCKSLATDTKVFHLLLNLARHAKDPELNKLNVWNSDKTRSAEVASAKSLMDNSINCVRGQAYIAIARLFFKNELLANQNRDVVDQAIVDEHPAVKMSALELLKPYLNYDSLFAHTKFIELCTEDIRVSGGYGANHFFNQGFESQHVNEYIELVLRMLGSQYVDIRKEAARQIYARWFFNDLFERELALVLKGDKELRSGCASVLSQFLREDKYHDRIGKIKSSYITLLNDEDEDILQKVGSCVQYDSYWTKHNSTVLFSEFVKSKAARHCINSLFEKLEFFPSMLIDMSDSLLGLVKNIVEVNKNDESFKHRHMHIRESSLLKVLQRLYDEATEDEDDEAISICLDIWDELLNSEIYTAMSAVKELDNGLLS
;
A
#
# COMPACT_ATOMS: atom_id res chain seq x y z
N MET A 1 29.34 -3.06 22.81
CA MET A 1 29.10 -1.59 22.71
C MET A 1 29.77 -1.03 21.46
N PRO A 2 29.07 -0.44 20.47
CA PRO A 2 29.59 -0.44 19.10
C PRO A 2 30.27 0.85 18.59
N LYS A 3 30.75 1.80 19.44
CA LYS A 3 31.34 3.07 18.91
C LYS A 3 32.45 3.74 19.75
N LEU A 4 33.13 3.03 20.66
CA LEU A 4 34.28 3.62 21.36
C LEU A 4 35.57 3.34 20.58
N ASP A 5 36.36 4.40 20.34
CA ASP A 5 37.68 4.30 19.70
C ASP A 5 38.64 3.57 20.65
N GLY A 6 39.12 2.40 20.21
CA GLY A 6 40.00 1.53 21.01
C GLY A 6 41.33 2.18 21.42
N SER A 7 41.75 3.24 20.73
CA SER A 7 42.96 3.99 21.07
C SER A 7 42.75 5.05 22.17
N ARG A 8 41.49 5.31 22.56
CA ARG A 8 41.11 6.44 23.45
C ARG A 8 40.39 6.01 24.71
N ILE A 9 40.39 4.71 25.03
CA ILE A 9 39.72 4.17 26.22
C ILE A 9 40.73 3.87 27.32
N SER A 10 40.33 4.11 28.56
CA SER A 10 41.15 3.76 29.73
C SER A 10 41.14 2.25 29.99
N THR A 11 42.15 1.73 30.69
CA THR A 11 42.19 0.31 31.11
C THR A 11 40.97 -0.08 31.96
N ALA A 12 40.46 0.83 32.79
CA ALA A 12 39.23 0.60 33.55
C ALA A 12 37.99 0.46 32.64
N THR A 13 37.91 1.28 31.59
CA THR A 13 36.86 1.19 30.58
C THR A 13 36.93 -0.14 29.82
N GLU A 14 38.14 -0.58 29.47
CA GLU A 14 38.35 -1.85 28.77
C GLU A 14 37.94 -3.07 29.63
N GLN A 15 38.28 -3.06 30.92
CA GLN A 15 37.86 -4.09 31.86
C GLN A 15 36.35 -4.10 32.05
N LEU A 16 35.72 -2.93 32.13
CA LEU A 16 34.27 -2.80 32.23
C LEU A 16 33.56 -3.35 30.99
N ILE A 17 34.09 -3.09 29.79
CA ILE A 17 33.56 -3.66 28.54
C ILE A 17 33.53 -5.19 28.62
N LYS A 18 34.64 -5.83 29.05
CA LYS A 18 34.71 -7.30 29.22
C LYS A 18 33.69 -7.84 30.23
N VAL A 19 33.46 -7.11 31.32
CA VAL A 19 32.43 -7.46 32.32
C VAL A 19 31.02 -7.36 31.73
N LEU A 20 30.75 -6.28 30.98
CA LEU A 20 29.46 -6.06 30.33
C LEU A 20 29.20 -7.11 29.25
N ASP A 21 30.16 -7.41 28.39
CA ASP A 21 30.02 -8.43 27.33
C ASP A 21 29.72 -9.81 27.93
N ARG A 22 30.38 -10.18 29.04
CA ARG A 22 30.07 -11.44 29.75
C ARG A 22 28.69 -11.41 30.41
N LYS A 23 28.31 -10.30 31.04
CA LYS A 23 27.03 -10.17 31.75
C LYS A 23 25.84 -10.19 30.79
N PHE A 24 26.05 -9.72 29.57
CA PHE A 24 25.00 -9.49 28.58
C PHE A 24 25.14 -10.37 27.33
N PHE A 25 25.93 -11.44 27.40
CA PHE A 25 26.19 -12.36 26.28
C PHE A 25 24.92 -12.95 25.62
N ASN A 26 23.87 -13.21 26.40
CA ASN A 26 22.59 -13.74 25.90
C ASN A 26 21.64 -12.66 25.35
N TYR A 27 22.04 -11.38 25.40
CA TYR A 27 21.23 -10.26 24.95
C TYR A 27 21.77 -9.75 23.61
N SER A 28 20.90 -9.73 22.62
CA SER A 28 21.14 -9.16 21.30
C SER A 28 21.17 -7.63 21.34
N THR A 29 21.66 -7.01 20.25
CA THR A 29 21.60 -5.55 20.11
C THR A 29 20.14 -5.04 20.16
N SER A 30 19.17 -5.84 19.69
CA SER A 30 17.73 -5.52 19.79
C SER A 30 17.21 -5.48 21.23
N ASP A 31 17.80 -6.23 22.15
CA ASP A 31 17.38 -6.20 23.56
C ASP A 31 17.76 -4.87 24.25
N PHE A 32 18.91 -4.29 23.87
CA PHE A 32 19.38 -2.98 24.37
C PHE A 32 18.87 -1.79 23.55
N CYS A 33 18.60 -1.99 22.27
CA CYS A 33 18.01 -1.01 21.38
C CYS A 33 16.49 -1.16 21.28
N SER A 34 15.87 -1.77 22.29
CA SER A 34 14.41 -1.77 22.43
C SER A 34 13.95 -0.31 22.53
N LYS A 35 13.39 0.17 21.41
CA LYS A 35 12.85 1.50 21.18
C LYS A 35 13.87 2.64 21.19
N TYR A 36 14.61 2.79 20.08
CA TYR A 36 14.52 4.10 19.41
C TYR A 36 13.09 4.20 18.85
N GLU A 37 12.10 4.39 19.73
CA GLU A 37 10.91 5.10 19.29
C GLU A 37 11.46 6.45 18.86
N SER A 38 11.58 6.68 17.55
CA SER A 38 11.73 8.04 17.08
C SER A 38 10.49 8.76 17.59
N ILE A 39 10.62 9.50 18.69
CA ILE A 39 9.54 10.34 19.15
C ILE A 39 9.43 11.42 18.09
N GLY A 40 8.46 11.25 17.21
CA GLY A 40 8.06 12.29 16.26
C GLY A 40 7.60 13.51 17.04
N GLY A 41 7.80 14.68 16.47
CA GLY A 41 7.33 15.93 17.06
C GLY A 41 6.96 16.92 15.95
N VAL A 42 6.13 17.89 16.30
CA VAL A 42 5.72 18.95 15.38
C VAL A 42 6.71 20.11 15.51
N ILE A 43 7.29 20.54 14.40
CA ILE A 43 8.01 21.82 14.32
C ILE A 43 7.02 22.86 13.83
N THR A 44 6.93 24.00 14.52
CA THR A 44 6.02 25.11 14.22
C THR A 44 6.78 26.43 14.16
N SER A 45 6.16 27.49 13.61
CA SER A 45 6.68 28.84 13.69
C SER A 45 6.51 29.42 15.11
N PRO A 46 7.18 30.52 15.47
CA PRO A 46 6.96 31.21 16.74
C PRO A 46 5.66 32.02 16.80
N LEU A 47 4.84 31.97 15.75
CA LEU A 47 3.61 32.74 15.69
C LEU A 47 2.49 32.04 16.48
N PRO A 48 1.61 32.78 17.18
CA PRO A 48 0.57 32.19 18.02
C PRO A 48 -0.49 31.44 17.18
N ILE A 49 -1.03 30.35 17.72
CA ILE A 49 -2.10 29.57 17.07
C ILE A 49 -3.27 30.51 16.70
N GLY A 50 -3.75 30.40 15.46
CA GLY A 50 -4.82 31.25 14.90
C GLY A 50 -4.32 32.41 14.02
N ASN A 51 -3.06 32.85 14.18
CA ASN A 51 -2.32 33.74 13.28
C ASN A 51 -3.11 34.81 12.52
N LYS A 52 -3.91 35.60 13.26
CA LYS A 52 -4.62 36.81 12.78
C LYS A 52 -3.64 37.96 12.54
N LEU A 53 -2.68 37.77 11.65
CA LEU A 53 -1.76 38.82 11.23
C LEU A 53 -2.39 39.66 10.11
N SER A 54 -2.13 40.97 10.16
CA SER A 54 -2.47 41.88 9.07
C SER A 54 -1.54 41.70 7.87
N ASN A 55 -1.97 42.12 6.68
CA ASN A 55 -1.14 42.13 5.48
C ASN A 55 0.20 42.85 5.72
N GLY A 56 0.21 43.96 6.46
CA GLY A 56 1.43 44.68 6.79
C GLY A 56 2.42 43.88 7.65
N SER A 57 1.92 43.07 8.59
CA SER A 57 2.75 42.16 9.38
C SER A 57 3.28 41.01 8.54
N TRP A 58 2.45 40.44 7.66
CA TRP A 58 2.89 39.42 6.70
C TRP A 58 3.94 39.95 5.73
N SER A 59 3.77 41.15 5.19
CA SER A 59 4.76 41.79 4.31
C SER A 59 6.10 41.93 5.01
N LYS A 60 6.12 42.36 6.27
CA LYS A 60 7.36 42.45 7.04
C LYS A 60 8.03 41.09 7.19
N LEU A 61 7.29 40.04 7.51
CA LEU A 61 7.83 38.68 7.65
C LEU A 61 8.39 38.16 6.32
N ILE A 62 7.61 38.25 5.24
CA ILE A 62 7.97 37.71 3.91
C ILE A 62 9.18 38.44 3.32
N LEU A 63 9.28 39.74 3.53
CA LEU A 63 10.34 40.58 2.95
C LEU A 63 11.61 40.63 3.82
N THR A 64 11.63 39.97 4.98
CA THR A 64 12.82 39.93 5.85
C THR A 64 13.82 38.90 5.34
N PRO A 65 15.09 39.26 5.05
CA PRO A 65 16.09 38.32 4.55
C PRO A 65 16.49 37.23 5.56
N GLU A 66 16.73 36.01 5.06
CA GLU A 66 17.10 34.82 5.87
C GLU A 66 18.36 35.01 6.72
N LYS A 67 19.29 35.86 6.26
CA LYS A 67 20.61 36.10 6.91
C LYS A 67 20.55 36.69 8.32
N GLN A 68 19.39 37.14 8.80
CA GLN A 68 19.22 37.57 10.20
C GLN A 68 18.92 36.41 11.18
N ALA A 69 18.75 35.17 10.69
CA ALA A 69 18.47 33.98 11.49
C ALA A 69 19.71 33.06 11.62
N VAL A 70 20.79 33.55 12.23
CA VAL A 70 21.98 32.71 12.48
C VAL A 70 21.72 31.79 13.68
N GLY A 71 21.64 30.48 13.41
CA GLY A 71 21.47 29.39 14.37
C GLY A 71 20.04 28.87 14.46
N ARG A 72 19.84 27.54 14.41
CA ARG A 72 18.54 26.89 14.71
C ARG A 72 18.18 27.18 16.16
N LYS A 73 17.46 28.28 16.41
CA LYS A 73 16.95 28.66 17.73
C LYS A 73 15.69 27.87 18.01
N TRP A 74 15.86 26.59 18.33
CA TRP A 74 14.76 25.75 18.76
C TRP A 74 14.28 26.19 20.14
N LYS A 75 12.97 26.39 20.25
CA LYS A 75 12.31 26.63 21.53
C LYS A 75 11.28 25.55 21.77
N GLN A 76 11.49 24.74 22.80
CA GLN A 76 10.46 23.79 23.24
C GLN A 76 9.21 24.56 23.67
N VAL A 77 8.06 24.25 23.08
CA VAL A 77 6.78 24.90 23.40
C VAL A 77 5.77 23.94 24.02
N ALA A 78 5.87 22.64 23.74
CA ALA A 78 5.12 21.58 24.43
C ALA A 78 5.91 20.26 24.39
N LYS A 79 5.44 19.18 25.03
CA LYS A 79 6.16 17.89 25.15
C LYS A 79 6.70 17.36 23.81
N GLU A 80 5.95 17.54 22.73
CA GLU A 80 6.30 17.06 21.37
C GLU A 80 6.23 18.18 20.32
N VAL A 81 6.36 19.45 20.75
CA VAL A 81 6.28 20.61 19.85
C VAL A 81 7.46 21.54 20.07
N ILE A 82 8.18 21.84 18.99
CA ILE A 82 9.30 22.76 18.94
C ILE A 82 8.94 23.94 18.03
N SER A 83 9.28 25.15 18.46
CA SER A 83 9.15 26.35 17.66
C SER A 83 10.49 26.73 17.03
N GLU A 84 10.48 27.05 15.73
CA GLU A 84 11.65 27.47 14.96
C GLU A 84 11.30 28.69 14.05
N PRO A 85 12.05 29.79 14.13
CA PRO A 85 11.80 31.01 13.34
C PRO A 85 12.46 30.96 11.96
N THR A 86 12.13 29.96 11.13
CA THR A 86 12.67 29.81 9.76
C THR A 86 11.64 30.16 8.70
N ILE A 87 12.12 30.54 7.50
CA ILE A 87 11.25 30.79 6.34
C ILE A 87 10.38 29.56 6.06
N GLU A 88 10.90 28.36 6.23
CA GLU A 88 10.14 27.12 6.11
C GLU A 88 8.92 27.09 7.05
N GLN A 89 9.12 27.33 8.35
CA GLN A 89 8.00 27.32 9.31
C GLN A 89 7.02 28.48 9.09
N PHE A 90 7.52 29.68 8.73
CA PHE A 90 6.66 30.80 8.39
C PHE A 90 5.84 30.52 7.11
N SER A 91 6.42 29.84 6.11
CA SER A 91 5.73 29.44 4.88
C SER A 91 4.63 28.43 5.17
N ARG A 92 4.91 27.40 5.99
CA ARG A 92 3.88 26.44 6.44
C ARG A 92 2.75 27.12 7.21
N THR A 93 3.08 28.13 8.00
CA THR A 93 2.08 28.92 8.72
C THR A 93 1.25 29.79 7.77
N LEU A 94 1.90 30.43 6.79
CA LEU A 94 1.25 31.22 5.75
C LEU A 94 0.28 30.35 4.94
N GLU A 95 0.65 29.13 4.58
CA GLU A 95 -0.22 28.18 3.87
C GLU A 95 -1.56 27.98 4.59
N GLY A 96 -1.53 27.77 5.91
CA GLY A 96 -2.74 27.68 6.74
C GLY A 96 -3.54 28.97 6.77
N SER A 97 -2.89 30.13 6.84
CA SER A 97 -3.58 31.43 6.78
C SER A 97 -4.23 31.69 5.41
N VAL A 98 -3.57 31.31 4.31
CA VAL A 98 -4.14 31.36 2.96
C VAL A 98 -5.37 30.46 2.88
N CYS A 99 -5.32 29.26 3.48
CA CYS A 99 -6.47 28.36 3.53
C CYS A 99 -7.67 28.93 4.30
N ASN A 100 -7.41 29.66 5.38
CA ASN A 100 -8.45 30.29 6.21
C ASN A 100 -9.13 31.49 5.53
N GLU A 101 -8.38 32.31 4.78
CA GLU A 101 -8.91 33.54 4.15
C GLU A 101 -8.44 33.69 2.69
N PRO A 102 -8.81 32.77 1.79
CA PRO A 102 -8.16 32.64 0.48
C PRO A 102 -8.35 33.87 -0.42
N VAL A 103 -9.50 34.57 -0.35
CA VAL A 103 -9.75 35.80 -1.11
C VAL A 103 -8.82 36.93 -0.65
N ARG A 104 -8.67 37.10 0.67
CA ARG A 104 -7.79 38.12 1.25
C ARG A 104 -6.34 37.85 0.87
N PHE A 105 -5.89 36.60 1.04
CA PHE A 105 -4.51 36.24 0.77
C PHE A 105 -4.15 36.22 -0.70
N ALA A 106 -5.07 35.87 -1.60
CA ALA A 106 -4.85 36.02 -3.03
C ALA A 106 -4.66 37.51 -3.43
N SER A 107 -5.49 38.41 -2.87
CA SER A 107 -5.33 39.85 -3.08
C SER A 107 -4.02 40.39 -2.47
N PHE A 108 -3.66 39.89 -1.29
CA PHE A 108 -2.40 40.22 -0.63
C PHE A 108 -1.19 39.76 -1.44
N ALA A 109 -1.22 38.57 -2.02
CA ALA A 109 -0.16 38.03 -2.85
C ALA A 109 0.18 38.97 -4.02
N LEU A 110 -0.84 39.56 -4.66
CA LEU A 110 -0.67 40.54 -5.74
C LEU A 110 -0.04 41.87 -5.30
N SER A 111 -0.07 42.18 -4.00
CA SER A 111 0.57 43.39 -3.45
C SER A 111 2.06 43.20 -3.14
N LEU A 112 2.55 41.96 -3.12
CA LEU A 112 3.95 41.65 -2.85
C LEU A 112 4.81 41.82 -4.12
N PRO A 113 6.12 42.09 -3.99
CA PRO A 113 7.07 41.97 -5.09
C PRO A 113 7.02 40.59 -5.74
N LYS A 114 7.41 40.50 -7.01
CA LYS A 114 7.39 39.22 -7.75
C LYS A 114 8.51 38.28 -7.32
N ASP A 115 9.59 38.81 -6.78
CA ASP A 115 10.86 38.16 -6.45
C ASP A 115 11.01 37.82 -4.95
N ILE A 116 9.89 37.56 -4.27
CA ILE A 116 9.91 37.03 -2.90
C ILE A 116 10.46 35.60 -2.85
N ASP A 117 10.80 35.12 -1.65
CA ASP A 117 11.32 33.75 -1.48
C ASP A 117 10.33 32.69 -2.02
N PRO A 118 10.78 31.74 -2.88
CA PRO A 118 9.92 30.73 -3.49
C PRO A 118 9.16 29.83 -2.51
N ARG A 119 9.62 29.69 -1.26
CA ARG A 119 8.89 28.95 -0.21
C ARG A 119 7.57 29.64 0.14
N TYR A 120 7.54 30.98 0.13
CA TYR A 120 6.30 31.74 0.33
C TYR A 120 5.39 31.67 -0.90
N ILE A 121 5.95 31.72 -2.12
CA ILE A 121 5.17 31.53 -3.36
C ILE A 121 4.50 30.15 -3.34
N SER A 122 5.26 29.11 -2.99
CA SER A 122 4.75 27.75 -2.82
C SER A 122 3.65 27.66 -1.76
N ALA A 123 3.79 28.36 -0.63
CA ALA A 123 2.75 28.42 0.40
C ALA A 123 1.46 29.09 -0.08
N PHE A 124 1.55 30.15 -0.91
CA PHE A 124 0.37 30.72 -1.55
C PHE A 124 -0.31 29.72 -2.47
N PHE A 125 0.44 29.07 -3.37
CA PHE A 125 -0.13 28.11 -4.30
C PHE A 125 -0.74 26.89 -3.59
N ARG A 126 -0.04 26.28 -2.62
CA ARG A 126 -0.56 25.14 -1.83
C ARG A 126 -1.77 25.54 -0.99
N GLY A 127 -1.69 26.68 -0.31
CA GLY A 127 -2.79 27.18 0.51
C GLY A 127 -4.04 27.41 -0.33
N LEU A 128 -3.90 28.00 -1.52
CA LEU A 128 -5.01 28.18 -2.46
C LEU A 128 -5.49 26.87 -3.07
N ALA A 129 -4.60 25.88 -3.28
CA ALA A 129 -4.95 24.57 -3.82
C ALA A 129 -5.82 23.78 -2.83
N ASP A 130 -5.36 23.67 -1.58
CA ASP A 130 -5.91 22.76 -0.60
C ASP A 130 -7.06 23.34 0.21
N CYS A 131 -7.35 24.64 0.10
CA CYS A 131 -8.39 25.31 0.88
C CYS A 131 -9.80 24.84 0.56
N SER A 132 -10.56 24.60 1.64
CA SER A 132 -12.00 24.38 1.65
C SER A 132 -12.60 24.92 2.96
N LYS A 133 -13.91 25.14 2.98
CA LYS A 133 -14.62 25.61 4.20
C LYS A 133 -14.43 24.66 5.37
N GLU A 134 -14.36 23.35 5.12
CA GLU A 134 -14.23 22.30 6.13
C GLU A 134 -12.85 22.32 6.79
N LYS A 135 -11.81 22.62 6.00
CA LYS A 135 -10.41 22.70 6.44
C LYS A 135 -10.05 24.03 7.08
N ALA A 136 -10.84 25.08 6.87
CA ALA A 136 -10.64 26.36 7.52
C ALA A 136 -10.79 26.22 9.05
N HIS A 137 -9.99 26.97 9.79
CA HIS A 137 -10.12 27.06 11.25
C HIS A 137 -11.50 27.64 11.64
N GLU A 138 -12.06 27.18 12.76
CA GLU A 138 -13.44 27.48 13.20
C GLU A 138 -13.78 28.98 13.15
N ASP A 139 -12.90 29.82 13.70
CA ASP A 139 -12.98 31.29 13.65
C ASP A 139 -13.23 31.93 12.27
N TYR A 140 -12.93 31.22 11.17
CA TYR A 140 -13.03 31.76 9.81
C TYR A 140 -14.13 31.08 9.00
N LYS A 141 -14.77 30.02 9.50
CA LYS A 141 -15.74 29.22 8.73
C LYS A 141 -16.94 30.04 8.28
N ASP A 142 -17.42 30.96 9.11
CA ASP A 142 -18.63 31.74 8.80
C ASP A 142 -18.42 32.70 7.63
N ASP A 143 -17.26 33.36 7.57
CA ASP A 143 -16.89 34.32 6.53
C ASP A 143 -16.08 33.70 5.38
N TRP A 144 -15.89 32.37 5.39
CA TRP A 144 -15.06 31.70 4.40
C TRP A 144 -15.73 31.74 3.02
N ALA A 145 -14.98 32.23 2.03
CA ALA A 145 -15.39 32.23 0.63
C ALA A 145 -14.26 31.66 -0.24
N PRO A 146 -14.57 30.89 -1.29
CA PRO A 146 -13.55 30.40 -2.21
C PRO A 146 -12.94 31.55 -3.03
N CYS A 147 -11.66 31.39 -3.40
CA CYS A 147 -11.02 32.29 -4.35
C CYS A 147 -11.61 32.09 -5.76
N SER A 148 -11.88 33.18 -6.48
CA SER A 148 -12.39 33.08 -7.85
C SER A 148 -11.29 32.72 -8.85
N ASP A 149 -11.64 32.01 -9.92
CA ASP A 149 -10.70 31.58 -10.97
C ASP A 149 -9.91 32.75 -11.57
N ILE A 150 -10.58 33.90 -11.79
CA ILE A 150 -9.93 35.12 -12.30
C ILE A 150 -8.86 35.63 -11.34
N LEU A 151 -9.12 35.57 -10.03
CA LEU A 151 -8.15 36.03 -9.04
C LEU A 151 -6.99 35.04 -8.90
N LEU A 152 -7.27 33.73 -8.96
CA LEU A 152 -6.24 32.69 -9.02
C LEU A 152 -5.32 32.87 -10.23
N GLU A 153 -5.88 33.08 -11.43
CA GLU A 153 -5.10 33.31 -12.65
C GLU A 153 -4.17 34.54 -12.52
N LYS A 154 -4.64 35.62 -11.87
CA LYS A 154 -3.81 36.80 -11.60
C LYS A 154 -2.65 36.48 -10.66
N VAL A 155 -2.88 35.71 -9.59
CA VAL A 155 -1.82 35.32 -8.63
C VAL A 155 -0.79 34.44 -9.32
N ILE A 156 -1.24 33.47 -10.12
CA ILE A 156 -0.36 32.60 -10.91
C ILE A 156 0.49 33.42 -11.89
N ALA A 157 -0.08 34.41 -12.57
CA ALA A 157 0.65 35.26 -13.51
C ALA A 157 1.58 36.28 -12.84
N HIS A 158 1.38 36.56 -11.55
CA HIS A 158 2.16 37.57 -10.81
C HIS A 158 3.54 37.06 -10.44
N PHE A 159 3.63 35.83 -9.91
CA PHE A 159 4.88 35.23 -9.46
C PHE A 159 5.61 34.44 -10.54
N PRO A 160 6.95 34.39 -10.51
CA PRO A 160 7.69 33.44 -11.32
C PRO A 160 7.45 32.02 -10.79
N HIS A 161 7.45 31.04 -11.69
CA HIS A 161 7.10 29.66 -11.34
C HIS A 161 8.31 28.81 -10.96
N ASN A 162 9.53 29.28 -11.23
CA ASN A 162 10.74 28.55 -10.88
C ASN A 162 10.81 28.32 -9.38
N GLU A 163 11.18 27.11 -8.98
CA GLU A 163 11.29 26.69 -7.57
C GLU A 163 9.96 26.63 -6.79
N SER A 164 8.82 26.80 -7.47
CA SER A 164 7.47 26.61 -6.93
C SER A 164 6.60 25.72 -7.81
N GLU A 165 7.20 25.02 -8.77
CA GLU A 165 6.50 24.28 -9.82
C GLU A 165 5.60 23.18 -9.26
N SER A 166 6.05 22.43 -8.24
CA SER A 166 5.22 21.37 -7.63
C SER A 166 3.97 21.95 -6.96
N ALA A 167 4.10 23.10 -6.28
CA ALA A 167 2.96 23.78 -5.67
C ALA A 167 1.99 24.31 -6.73
N LEU A 168 2.52 24.78 -7.87
CA LEU A 168 1.73 25.23 -9.00
C LEU A 168 0.97 24.07 -9.68
N VAL A 169 1.62 22.92 -9.91
CA VAL A 169 0.95 21.72 -10.44
C VAL A 169 -0.16 21.27 -9.50
N ARG A 170 0.09 21.28 -8.18
CA ARG A 170 -0.93 20.97 -7.16
C ARG A 170 -2.12 21.93 -7.23
N LEU A 171 -1.88 23.23 -7.47
CA LEU A 171 -2.95 24.21 -7.65
C LEU A 171 -3.83 23.89 -8.87
N PHE A 172 -3.23 23.56 -10.01
CA PHE A 172 -3.97 23.14 -11.20
C PHE A 172 -4.74 21.84 -11.01
N ASP A 173 -4.23 20.95 -10.17
CA ASP A 173 -4.90 19.69 -9.87
C ASP A 173 -6.16 19.86 -9.01
N CYS A 174 -6.09 20.76 -8.03
CA CYS A 174 -7.19 20.97 -7.09
C CYS A 174 -8.24 21.97 -7.55
N LYS A 175 -7.90 22.90 -8.45
CA LYS A 175 -8.78 24.00 -8.85
C LYS A 175 -9.04 23.97 -10.35
N SER A 176 -10.32 24.09 -10.70
CA SER A 176 -10.69 24.46 -12.07
C SER A 176 -10.29 25.92 -12.28
N LEU A 177 -9.69 26.23 -13.43
CA LEU A 177 -9.44 27.61 -13.84
C LEU A 177 -10.30 27.95 -15.04
N ALA A 178 -10.45 29.24 -15.33
CA ALA A 178 -11.33 29.70 -16.39
C ALA A 178 -10.81 29.30 -17.80
N THR A 179 -9.51 29.01 -17.94
CA THR A 179 -8.90 28.69 -19.24
C THR A 179 -8.10 27.38 -19.25
N ASP A 180 -8.76 26.26 -19.53
CA ASP A 180 -8.11 24.93 -19.66
C ASP A 180 -6.93 24.93 -20.65
N THR A 181 -7.00 25.68 -21.75
CA THR A 181 -5.91 25.75 -22.74
C THR A 181 -4.64 26.39 -22.16
N LYS A 182 -4.75 27.45 -21.35
CA LYS A 182 -3.58 28.08 -20.73
C LYS A 182 -2.96 27.16 -19.67
N VAL A 183 -3.80 26.51 -18.88
CA VAL A 183 -3.38 25.51 -17.89
C VAL A 183 -2.65 24.37 -18.57
N PHE A 184 -3.24 23.83 -19.64
CA PHE A 184 -2.63 22.77 -20.44
C PHE A 184 -1.24 23.18 -20.95
N HIS A 185 -1.08 24.36 -21.56
CA HIS A 185 0.24 24.79 -22.07
C HIS A 185 1.29 24.96 -20.97
N LEU A 186 0.89 25.44 -19.80
CA LEU A 186 1.80 25.59 -18.66
C LEU A 186 2.19 24.24 -18.06
N LEU A 187 1.22 23.34 -17.89
CA LEU A 187 1.49 21.95 -17.48
C LEU A 187 2.40 21.24 -18.49
N LEU A 188 2.16 21.42 -19.80
CA LEU A 188 3.00 20.83 -20.85
C LEU A 188 4.43 21.37 -20.79
N ASN A 189 4.60 22.67 -20.55
CA ASN A 189 5.92 23.26 -20.35
C ASN A 189 6.64 22.66 -19.13
N LEU A 190 5.93 22.50 -18.01
CA LEU A 190 6.49 21.87 -16.80
C LEU A 190 6.84 20.40 -17.04
N ALA A 191 5.95 19.63 -17.69
CA ALA A 191 6.14 18.23 -18.00
C ALA A 191 7.38 17.99 -18.89
N ARG A 192 7.71 18.95 -19.77
CA ARG A 192 8.85 18.83 -20.70
C ARG A 192 10.16 19.38 -20.16
N HIS A 193 10.11 20.39 -19.29
CA HIS A 193 11.28 21.23 -19.02
C HIS A 193 11.59 21.43 -17.53
N ALA A 194 10.73 20.97 -16.62
CA ALA A 194 11.04 21.08 -15.19
C ALA A 194 12.28 20.25 -14.84
N LYS A 195 13.15 20.85 -14.01
CA LYS A 195 14.38 20.20 -13.53
C LYS A 195 14.11 19.00 -12.64
N ASP A 196 12.95 18.99 -11.98
CA ASP A 196 12.53 17.93 -11.07
C ASP A 196 11.68 16.87 -11.81
N PRO A 197 12.08 15.58 -11.81
CA PRO A 197 13.18 15.00 -11.03
C PRO A 197 14.55 15.18 -11.68
N GLU A 198 15.57 15.25 -10.82
CA GLU A 198 16.98 15.14 -11.23
C GLU A 198 17.24 13.80 -11.93
N LEU A 199 18.10 13.80 -12.95
CA LEU A 199 18.41 12.58 -13.71
C LEU A 199 18.94 11.45 -12.80
N ASN A 200 18.38 10.25 -13.01
CA ASN A 200 18.69 9.02 -12.28
C ASN A 200 18.61 9.15 -10.73
N LYS A 201 17.81 10.08 -10.19
CA LYS A 201 17.62 10.23 -8.74
C LYS A 201 16.15 10.26 -8.35
N LEU A 202 15.80 9.38 -7.43
CA LEU A 202 14.50 9.37 -6.78
C LEU A 202 14.37 10.58 -5.83
N ASN A 203 13.19 11.21 -5.83
CA ASN A 203 12.77 12.23 -4.87
C ASN A 203 12.34 11.61 -3.53
N VAL A 204 11.72 10.43 -3.58
CA VAL A 204 11.29 9.67 -2.42
C VAL A 204 12.03 8.34 -2.42
N TRP A 205 12.81 8.08 -1.37
CA TRP A 205 13.56 6.84 -1.20
C TRP A 205 13.64 6.45 0.27
N ASN A 206 13.84 5.16 0.52
CA ASN A 206 14.18 4.67 1.86
C ASN A 206 15.69 4.85 2.07
N SER A 207 16.13 5.35 3.22
CA SER A 207 17.55 5.53 3.57
C SER A 207 18.38 4.25 3.44
N ASP A 208 17.75 3.08 3.64
CA ASP A 208 18.42 1.78 3.53
C ASP A 208 18.55 1.30 2.07
N LYS A 209 17.94 2.02 1.12
CA LYS A 209 17.96 1.75 -0.31
C LYS A 209 18.70 2.86 -1.05
N THR A 210 19.21 2.51 -2.23
CA THR A 210 19.82 3.50 -3.12
C THR A 210 18.78 4.51 -3.62
N ARG A 211 19.25 5.73 -3.87
CA ARG A 211 18.46 6.80 -4.50
C ARG A 211 18.42 6.68 -6.04
N SER A 212 19.10 5.69 -6.63
CA SER A 212 19.15 5.48 -8.08
C SER A 212 17.80 5.02 -8.66
N ALA A 213 17.39 5.62 -9.77
CA ALA A 213 16.17 5.24 -10.49
C ALA A 213 16.36 4.00 -11.38
N GLU A 214 17.59 3.68 -11.80
CA GLU A 214 17.90 2.52 -12.67
C GLU A 214 17.54 1.17 -12.03
N VAL A 215 17.80 1.02 -10.73
CA VAL A 215 17.54 -0.22 -9.99
C VAL A 215 16.24 -0.16 -9.17
N ALA A 216 15.49 0.94 -9.31
CA ALA A 216 14.24 1.12 -8.59
C ALA A 216 13.17 0.13 -9.09
N SER A 217 12.36 -0.35 -8.14
CA SER A 217 11.18 -1.17 -8.41
C SER A 217 10.07 -0.35 -9.09
N ALA A 218 9.13 -1.00 -9.75
CA ALA A 218 7.97 -0.34 -10.37
C ALA A 218 7.20 0.50 -9.36
N LYS A 219 6.97 -0.05 -8.16
CA LYS A 219 6.34 0.68 -7.05
C LYS A 219 7.12 1.95 -6.69
N SER A 220 8.44 1.84 -6.53
CA SER A 220 9.28 2.99 -6.15
C SER A 220 9.24 4.07 -7.23
N LEU A 221 9.28 3.69 -8.51
CA LEU A 221 9.17 4.64 -9.60
C LEU A 221 7.80 5.31 -9.66
N MET A 222 6.73 4.57 -9.41
CA MET A 222 5.38 5.13 -9.36
C MET A 222 5.18 6.07 -8.17
N ASP A 223 5.70 5.71 -6.99
CA ASP A 223 5.70 6.61 -5.83
C ASP A 223 6.48 7.91 -6.14
N ASN A 224 7.49 7.85 -7.01
CA ASN A 224 8.23 9.01 -7.45
C ASN A 224 7.55 9.81 -8.56
N SER A 225 6.77 9.17 -9.44
CA SER A 225 6.03 9.86 -10.52
C SER A 225 5.06 10.89 -9.96
N ILE A 226 4.38 10.55 -8.85
CA ILE A 226 3.47 11.45 -8.14
C ILE A 226 4.19 12.44 -7.21
N ASN A 227 5.51 12.32 -7.03
CA ASN A 227 6.32 13.17 -6.13
C ASN A 227 7.43 13.93 -6.87
N CYS A 228 7.31 14.06 -8.19
CA CYS A 228 8.18 14.91 -9.00
C CYS A 228 7.36 15.82 -9.93
N VAL A 229 7.89 17.00 -10.25
CA VAL A 229 7.18 18.02 -11.03
C VAL A 229 6.81 17.52 -12.42
N ARG A 230 7.75 16.97 -13.20
CA ARG A 230 7.44 16.46 -14.54
C ARG A 230 6.36 15.38 -14.49
N GLY A 231 6.48 14.44 -13.55
CA GLY A 231 5.52 13.35 -13.37
C GLY A 231 4.13 13.84 -12.96
N GLN A 232 4.04 14.74 -11.97
CA GLN A 232 2.78 15.37 -11.55
C GLN A 232 2.14 16.18 -12.69
N ALA A 233 2.93 16.88 -13.51
CA ALA A 233 2.43 17.66 -14.62
C ALA A 233 1.76 16.79 -15.69
N TYR A 234 2.38 15.67 -16.08
CA TYR A 234 1.73 14.71 -16.98
C TYR A 234 0.45 14.10 -16.40
N ILE A 235 0.42 13.81 -15.09
CA ILE A 235 -0.79 13.29 -14.43
C ILE A 235 -1.91 14.35 -14.43
N ALA A 236 -1.58 15.63 -14.21
CA ALA A 236 -2.54 16.72 -14.32
C ALA A 236 -3.07 16.88 -15.76
N ILE A 237 -2.21 16.72 -16.78
CA ILE A 237 -2.65 16.70 -18.19
C ILE A 237 -3.59 15.51 -18.45
N ALA A 238 -3.28 14.32 -17.91
CA ALA A 238 -4.15 13.14 -18.06
C ALA A 238 -5.57 13.41 -17.52
N ARG A 239 -5.69 14.15 -16.42
CA ARG A 239 -7.00 14.57 -15.86
C ARG A 239 -7.74 15.55 -16.78
N LEU A 240 -7.03 16.45 -17.47
CA LEU A 240 -7.64 17.31 -18.50
C LEU A 240 -8.12 16.47 -19.69
N PHE A 241 -7.32 15.50 -20.14
CA PHE A 241 -7.68 14.59 -21.23
C PHE A 241 -8.92 13.76 -20.90
N PHE A 242 -9.04 13.26 -19.65
CA PHE A 242 -10.23 12.55 -19.17
C PHE A 242 -11.52 13.38 -19.21
N LYS A 243 -11.42 14.71 -19.10
CA LYS A 243 -12.58 15.62 -19.11
C LYS A 243 -12.90 16.13 -20.52
N ASN A 244 -11.93 16.11 -21.42
CA ASN A 244 -12.03 16.74 -22.73
C ASN A 244 -11.36 15.86 -23.80
N GLU A 245 -12.16 14.99 -24.42
CA GLU A 245 -11.74 14.09 -25.49
C GLU A 245 -11.15 14.85 -26.70
N LEU A 246 -11.71 16.02 -27.07
CA LEU A 246 -11.20 16.81 -28.19
C LEU A 246 -9.78 17.31 -27.89
N LEU A 247 -9.54 17.83 -26.69
CA LEU A 247 -8.21 18.26 -26.25
C LEU A 247 -7.23 17.08 -26.24
N ALA A 248 -7.66 15.92 -25.74
CA ALA A 248 -6.84 14.70 -25.75
C ALA A 248 -6.43 14.33 -27.19
N ASN A 249 -7.41 14.17 -28.08
CA ASN A 249 -7.18 13.74 -29.46
C ASN A 249 -6.34 14.74 -30.27
N GLN A 250 -6.41 16.04 -29.97
CA GLN A 250 -5.57 17.06 -30.62
C GLN A 250 -4.12 17.06 -30.14
N ASN A 251 -3.81 16.42 -29.01
CA ASN A 251 -2.50 16.47 -28.35
C ASN A 251 -1.98 15.06 -28.00
N ARG A 252 -2.21 14.08 -28.88
CA ARG A 252 -1.76 12.69 -28.70
C ARG A 252 -0.24 12.57 -28.59
N ASP A 253 0.51 13.48 -29.22
CA ASP A 253 1.97 13.53 -29.19
C ASP A 253 2.54 13.74 -27.77
N VAL A 254 1.74 14.26 -26.83
CA VAL A 254 2.12 14.37 -25.42
C VAL A 254 2.37 13.01 -24.79
N VAL A 255 1.66 11.96 -25.25
CA VAL A 255 1.89 10.58 -24.80
C VAL A 255 3.28 10.13 -25.22
N ASP A 256 3.66 10.37 -26.47
CA ASP A 256 4.97 9.98 -27.01
C ASP A 256 6.10 10.66 -26.23
N GLN A 257 5.93 11.94 -25.92
CA GLN A 257 6.89 12.70 -25.11
C GLN A 257 7.08 12.11 -23.71
N ALA A 258 6.00 11.64 -23.07
CA ALA A 258 6.08 11.00 -21.76
C ALA A 258 6.74 9.61 -21.83
N ILE A 259 6.50 8.83 -22.90
CA ILE A 259 7.10 7.50 -23.10
C ILE A 259 8.62 7.60 -23.22
N VAL A 260 9.12 8.62 -23.94
CA VAL A 260 10.56 8.80 -24.17
C VAL A 260 11.28 9.67 -23.13
N ASP A 261 10.61 10.07 -22.03
CA ASP A 261 11.27 10.86 -20.97
C ASP A 261 12.48 10.10 -20.39
N GLU A 262 13.58 10.80 -20.19
CA GLU A 262 14.83 10.20 -19.72
C GLU A 262 14.71 9.58 -18.32
N HIS A 263 13.79 10.08 -17.48
CA HIS A 263 13.65 9.62 -16.10
C HIS A 263 12.57 8.52 -15.98
N PRO A 264 12.91 7.30 -15.50
CA PRO A 264 11.96 6.19 -15.42
C PRO A 264 10.68 6.49 -14.60
N ALA A 265 10.78 7.29 -13.53
CA ALA A 265 9.61 7.71 -12.77
C ALA A 265 8.67 8.62 -13.57
N VAL A 266 9.19 9.41 -14.52
CA VAL A 266 8.34 10.26 -15.37
C VAL A 266 7.67 9.41 -16.46
N LYS A 267 8.38 8.42 -17.01
CA LYS A 267 7.77 7.42 -17.92
C LYS A 267 6.55 6.73 -17.29
N MET A 268 6.57 6.46 -15.99
CA MET A 268 5.42 5.90 -15.28
C MET A 268 4.15 6.76 -15.40
N SER A 269 4.27 8.09 -15.52
CA SER A 269 3.13 8.99 -15.71
C SER A 269 2.46 8.84 -17.07
N ALA A 270 3.15 8.28 -18.08
CA ALA A 270 2.54 7.97 -19.38
C ALA A 270 1.38 6.98 -19.24
N LEU A 271 1.41 6.11 -18.21
CA LEU A 271 0.32 5.19 -17.92
C LEU A 271 -0.99 5.94 -17.62
N GLU A 272 -0.95 7.05 -16.87
CA GLU A 272 -2.13 7.87 -16.59
C GLU A 272 -2.63 8.59 -17.85
N LEU A 273 -1.72 9.10 -18.69
CA LEU A 273 -2.06 9.73 -19.96
C LEU A 273 -2.77 8.79 -20.94
N LEU A 274 -2.49 7.49 -20.86
CA LEU A 274 -3.08 6.47 -21.72
C LEU A 274 -4.50 6.07 -21.29
N LYS A 275 -4.86 6.19 -20.01
CA LYS A 275 -6.16 5.72 -19.51
C LYS A 275 -7.38 6.38 -20.17
N PRO A 276 -7.43 7.70 -20.45
CA PRO A 276 -8.54 8.30 -21.21
C PRO A 276 -8.77 7.60 -22.55
N TYR A 277 -7.68 7.21 -23.24
CA TYR A 277 -7.76 6.57 -24.54
C TYR A 277 -8.29 5.14 -24.49
N LEU A 278 -8.28 4.44 -23.34
CA LEU A 278 -9.02 3.19 -23.22
C LEU A 278 -10.52 3.38 -23.53
N ASN A 279 -11.06 4.59 -23.30
CA ASN A 279 -12.45 4.93 -23.64
C ASN A 279 -12.60 5.55 -25.03
N TYR A 280 -11.65 6.41 -25.46
CA TYR A 280 -11.77 7.18 -26.70
C TYR A 280 -11.20 6.47 -27.93
N ASP A 281 -10.11 5.74 -27.77
CA ASP A 281 -9.37 5.06 -28.84
C ASP A 281 -8.54 3.91 -28.24
N SER A 282 -9.21 2.78 -27.99
CA SER A 282 -8.61 1.61 -27.34
C SER A 282 -7.42 1.06 -28.12
N LEU A 283 -7.46 1.11 -29.47
CA LEU A 283 -6.36 0.69 -30.33
C LEU A 283 -5.10 1.53 -30.08
N PHE A 284 -5.23 2.86 -30.07
CA PHE A 284 -4.12 3.75 -29.75
C PHE A 284 -3.59 3.49 -28.33
N ALA A 285 -4.49 3.33 -27.34
CA ALA A 285 -4.12 3.09 -25.95
C ALA A 285 -3.27 1.82 -25.76
N HIS A 286 -3.71 0.70 -26.36
CA HIS A 286 -2.99 -0.58 -26.27
C HIS A 286 -1.66 -0.55 -27.03
N THR A 287 -1.64 0.01 -28.23
CA THR A 287 -0.40 0.16 -29.01
C THR A 287 0.66 0.91 -28.20
N LYS A 288 0.29 2.06 -27.61
CA LYS A 288 1.21 2.89 -26.85
C LYS A 288 1.57 2.30 -25.48
N PHE A 289 0.67 1.53 -24.85
CA PHE A 289 1.02 0.79 -23.64
C PHE A 289 2.09 -0.28 -23.90
N ILE A 290 1.99 -1.02 -25.02
CA ILE A 290 3.01 -2.01 -25.41
C ILE A 290 4.35 -1.34 -25.74
N GLU A 291 4.33 -0.19 -26.43
CA GLU A 291 5.51 0.63 -26.68
C GLU A 291 6.17 1.07 -25.37
N LEU A 292 5.39 1.63 -24.45
CA LEU A 292 5.85 2.05 -23.12
C LEU A 292 6.47 0.91 -22.31
N CYS A 293 5.86 -0.28 -22.32
CA CYS A 293 6.43 -1.47 -21.65
C CYS A 293 7.68 -2.01 -22.35
N THR A 294 7.88 -1.69 -23.63
CA THR A 294 9.10 -2.04 -24.36
C THR A 294 10.23 -1.09 -24.02
N GLU A 295 9.93 0.19 -23.83
CA GLU A 295 10.87 1.21 -23.35
C GLU A 295 11.29 1.01 -21.89
N ASP A 296 10.35 0.66 -21.01
CA ASP A 296 10.64 0.29 -19.63
C ASP A 296 9.65 -0.76 -19.14
N ILE A 297 10.11 -2.01 -19.04
CA ILE A 297 9.30 -3.14 -18.60
C ILE A 297 8.68 -2.94 -17.22
N ARG A 298 9.24 -2.06 -16.38
CA ARG A 298 8.71 -1.81 -15.03
C ARG A 298 7.32 -1.19 -15.07
N VAL A 299 6.96 -0.50 -16.15
CA VAL A 299 5.62 0.12 -16.28
C VAL A 299 4.52 -0.93 -16.27
N SER A 300 4.80 -2.17 -16.69
CA SER A 300 3.84 -3.26 -16.62
C SER A 300 3.42 -3.61 -15.18
N GLY A 301 4.20 -3.22 -14.17
CA GLY A 301 3.88 -3.35 -12.74
C GLY A 301 3.31 -2.08 -12.12
N GLY A 302 3.04 -1.03 -12.90
CA GLY A 302 2.52 0.25 -12.42
C GLY A 302 1.04 0.20 -12.02
N TYR A 303 0.63 1.10 -11.11
CA TYR A 303 -0.78 1.25 -10.75
C TYR A 303 -1.64 1.57 -11.97
N GLY A 304 -2.68 0.77 -12.21
CA GLY A 304 -3.57 0.91 -13.36
C GLY A 304 -3.17 0.12 -14.61
N ALA A 305 -1.98 -0.50 -14.64
CA ALA A 305 -1.56 -1.38 -15.74
C ALA A 305 -2.53 -2.56 -15.91
N ASN A 306 -3.19 -2.99 -14.83
CA ASN A 306 -4.23 -4.02 -14.85
C ASN A 306 -5.41 -3.69 -15.78
N HIS A 307 -5.74 -2.42 -16.00
CA HIS A 307 -6.80 -2.03 -16.94
C HIS A 307 -6.41 -2.40 -18.38
N PHE A 308 -5.16 -2.14 -18.73
CA PHE A 308 -4.59 -2.49 -20.03
C PHE A 308 -4.50 -3.99 -20.22
N PHE A 309 -4.04 -4.74 -19.20
CA PHE A 309 -4.05 -6.20 -19.30
C PHE A 309 -5.46 -6.78 -19.44
N ASN A 310 -6.42 -6.31 -18.63
CA ASN A 310 -7.78 -6.86 -18.67
C ASN A 310 -8.46 -6.67 -20.02
N GLN A 311 -8.34 -5.49 -20.64
CA GLN A 311 -8.89 -5.26 -21.98
C GLN A 311 -7.99 -5.83 -23.10
N GLY A 312 -6.67 -5.80 -22.90
CA GLY A 312 -5.69 -6.18 -23.92
C GLY A 312 -5.77 -7.63 -24.34
N PHE A 313 -6.01 -8.54 -23.39
CA PHE A 313 -6.20 -9.97 -23.66
C PHE A 313 -7.54 -10.30 -24.34
N GLU A 314 -8.47 -9.36 -24.41
CA GLU A 314 -9.74 -9.47 -25.13
C GLU A 314 -9.73 -8.65 -26.43
N SER A 315 -8.61 -8.01 -26.75
CA SER A 315 -8.43 -7.14 -27.91
C SER A 315 -7.64 -7.83 -29.04
N GLN A 316 -7.48 -7.13 -30.17
CA GLN A 316 -6.63 -7.58 -31.27
C GLN A 316 -5.12 -7.64 -30.91
N HIS A 317 -4.70 -7.08 -29.77
CA HIS A 317 -3.32 -7.09 -29.29
C HIS A 317 -2.95 -8.29 -28.42
N VAL A 318 -3.81 -9.33 -28.37
CA VAL A 318 -3.63 -10.48 -27.47
C VAL A 318 -2.24 -11.12 -27.58
N ASN A 319 -1.65 -11.18 -28.78
CA ASN A 319 -0.32 -11.76 -28.99
C ASN A 319 0.78 -10.89 -28.38
N GLU A 320 0.71 -9.57 -28.54
CA GLU A 320 1.66 -8.63 -27.94
C GLU A 320 1.59 -8.65 -26.41
N TYR A 321 0.39 -8.85 -25.85
CA TYR A 321 0.23 -9.06 -24.41
C TYR A 321 0.79 -10.39 -23.94
N ILE A 322 0.65 -11.47 -24.72
CA ILE A 322 1.31 -12.76 -24.45
C ILE A 322 2.83 -12.55 -24.41
N GLU A 323 3.40 -11.94 -25.44
CA GLU A 323 4.84 -11.66 -25.51
C GLU A 323 5.32 -10.76 -24.37
N LEU A 324 4.54 -9.73 -24.01
CA LEU A 324 4.84 -8.86 -22.88
C LEU A 324 4.90 -9.66 -21.57
N VAL A 325 3.92 -10.51 -21.28
CA VAL A 325 3.91 -11.32 -20.05
C VAL A 325 5.08 -12.29 -20.00
N LEU A 326 5.47 -12.90 -21.13
CA LEU A 326 6.65 -13.76 -21.20
C LEU A 326 7.96 -12.98 -20.98
N ARG A 327 8.08 -11.75 -21.49
CA ARG A 327 9.21 -10.86 -21.17
C ARG A 327 9.24 -10.48 -19.70
N MET A 328 8.08 -10.17 -19.11
CA MET A 328 7.97 -9.86 -17.67
C MET A 328 8.43 -11.05 -16.81
N LEU A 329 8.10 -12.28 -17.20
CA LEU A 329 8.53 -13.50 -16.50
C LEU A 329 10.06 -13.63 -16.46
N GLY A 330 10.75 -13.24 -17.53
CA GLY A 330 12.21 -13.21 -17.63
C GLY A 330 12.88 -11.96 -17.03
N SER A 331 12.14 -11.08 -16.37
CA SER A 331 12.65 -9.79 -15.89
C SER A 331 13.61 -9.93 -14.70
N GLN A 332 14.63 -9.05 -14.67
CA GLN A 332 15.50 -8.89 -13.51
C GLN A 332 14.77 -8.29 -12.30
N TYR A 333 13.67 -7.55 -12.53
CA TYR A 333 12.91 -6.89 -11.49
C TYR A 333 11.93 -7.86 -10.84
N VAL A 334 12.13 -8.10 -9.55
CA VAL A 334 11.39 -9.11 -8.77
C VAL A 334 9.88 -8.84 -8.76
N ASP A 335 9.48 -7.58 -8.61
CA ASP A 335 8.08 -7.16 -8.64
C ASP A 335 7.42 -7.35 -10.02
N ILE A 336 8.20 -7.25 -11.10
CA ILE A 336 7.72 -7.53 -12.46
C ILE A 336 7.55 -9.03 -12.72
N ARG A 337 8.47 -9.88 -12.22
CA ARG A 337 8.26 -11.33 -12.29
C ARG A 337 7.02 -11.78 -11.52
N LYS A 338 6.81 -11.19 -10.33
CA LYS A 338 5.61 -11.42 -9.52
C LYS A 338 4.34 -11.02 -10.26
N GLU A 339 4.34 -9.86 -10.91
CA GLU A 339 3.21 -9.43 -11.74
C GLU A 339 3.03 -10.33 -12.98
N ALA A 340 4.10 -10.84 -13.58
CA ALA A 340 4.01 -11.83 -14.65
C ALA A 340 3.28 -13.10 -14.19
N ALA A 341 3.61 -13.62 -13.01
CA ALA A 341 2.92 -14.78 -12.44
C ALA A 341 1.44 -14.49 -12.13
N ARG A 342 1.11 -13.25 -11.71
CA ARG A 342 -0.28 -12.80 -11.56
C ARG A 342 -1.02 -12.84 -12.89
N GLN A 343 -0.44 -12.28 -13.95
CA GLN A 343 -1.03 -12.29 -15.29
C GLN A 343 -1.16 -13.72 -15.84
N ILE A 344 -0.12 -14.55 -15.76
CA ILE A 344 -0.16 -15.97 -16.18
C ILE A 344 -1.32 -16.70 -15.51
N TYR A 345 -1.43 -16.60 -14.19
CA TYR A 345 -2.49 -17.28 -13.44
C TYR A 345 -3.87 -16.75 -13.83
N ALA A 346 -4.05 -15.43 -13.90
CA ALA A 346 -5.33 -14.82 -14.25
C ALA A 346 -5.77 -15.19 -15.68
N ARG A 347 -4.88 -15.14 -16.66
CA ARG A 347 -5.21 -15.42 -18.07
C ARG A 347 -5.37 -16.90 -18.35
N TRP A 348 -4.70 -17.78 -17.60
CA TRP A 348 -5.06 -19.19 -17.59
C TRP A 348 -6.49 -19.41 -17.06
N PHE A 349 -6.86 -18.71 -16.00
CA PHE A 349 -8.20 -18.85 -15.42
C PHE A 349 -9.31 -18.33 -16.36
N PHE A 350 -9.12 -17.14 -16.95
CA PHE A 350 -10.14 -16.47 -17.77
C PHE A 350 -10.12 -16.82 -19.26
N ASN A 351 -8.94 -17.08 -19.84
CA ASN A 351 -8.73 -17.12 -21.28
C ASN A 351 -8.12 -18.45 -21.78
N ASP A 352 -7.89 -19.43 -20.89
CA ASP A 352 -7.23 -20.71 -21.22
C ASP A 352 -5.83 -20.54 -21.84
N LEU A 353 -5.16 -19.43 -21.51
CA LEU A 353 -3.79 -19.14 -21.94
C LEU A 353 -2.76 -19.65 -20.93
N PHE A 354 -1.48 -19.73 -21.35
CA PHE A 354 -0.34 -19.98 -20.47
C PHE A 354 -0.36 -21.29 -19.64
N GLU A 355 -1.00 -22.36 -20.15
CA GLU A 355 -1.08 -23.63 -19.42
C GLU A 355 0.30 -24.19 -19.04
N ARG A 356 1.30 -24.08 -19.93
CA ARG A 356 2.67 -24.54 -19.68
C ARG A 356 3.37 -23.66 -18.65
N GLU A 357 3.24 -22.35 -18.79
CA GLU A 357 3.89 -21.37 -17.93
C GLU A 357 3.29 -21.38 -16.52
N LEU A 358 2.01 -21.71 -16.36
CA LEU A 358 1.36 -21.88 -15.06
C LEU A 358 2.11 -22.89 -14.19
N ALA A 359 2.45 -24.05 -14.76
CA ALA A 359 3.19 -25.08 -14.04
C ALA A 359 4.59 -24.61 -13.60
N LEU A 360 5.23 -23.75 -14.41
CA LEU A 360 6.52 -23.14 -14.09
C LEU A 360 6.40 -22.15 -12.94
N VAL A 361 5.42 -21.24 -12.97
CA VAL A 361 5.28 -20.20 -11.94
C VAL A 361 4.83 -20.76 -10.59
N LEU A 362 4.00 -21.81 -10.57
CA LEU A 362 3.58 -22.50 -9.34
C LEU A 362 4.73 -23.26 -8.66
N LYS A 363 5.79 -23.61 -9.39
CA LYS A 363 7.00 -24.26 -8.87
C LYS A 363 8.22 -23.33 -8.87
N GLY A 364 8.01 -22.06 -9.18
CA GLY A 364 9.05 -21.05 -9.31
C GLY A 364 9.61 -20.61 -7.96
N ASP A 365 10.36 -19.51 -7.96
CA ASP A 365 10.79 -18.86 -6.73
C ASP A 365 9.61 -18.35 -5.87
N LYS A 366 9.89 -17.91 -4.64
CA LYS A 366 8.88 -17.37 -3.72
C LYS A 366 8.00 -16.30 -4.39
N GLU A 367 8.57 -15.46 -5.23
CA GLU A 367 7.89 -14.28 -5.76
C GLU A 367 6.91 -14.65 -6.88
N LEU A 368 7.27 -15.62 -7.72
CA LEU A 368 6.36 -16.22 -8.70
C LEU A 368 5.19 -16.90 -8.00
N ARG A 369 5.45 -17.76 -7.01
CA ARG A 369 4.39 -18.45 -6.25
C ARG A 369 3.52 -17.47 -5.48
N SER A 370 4.11 -16.42 -4.89
CA SER A 370 3.39 -15.32 -4.23
C SER A 370 2.48 -14.56 -5.20
N GLY A 371 2.90 -14.40 -6.46
CA GLY A 371 2.07 -13.86 -7.54
C GLY A 371 0.81 -14.72 -7.76
N CYS A 372 0.97 -16.03 -7.96
CA CYS A 372 -0.14 -16.97 -8.12
C CYS A 372 -1.08 -16.98 -6.89
N ALA A 373 -0.51 -17.06 -5.68
CA ALA A 373 -1.25 -17.05 -4.42
C ALA A 373 -2.09 -15.78 -4.25
N SER A 374 -1.60 -14.63 -4.74
CA SER A 374 -2.35 -13.38 -4.66
C SER A 374 -3.61 -13.37 -5.56
N VAL A 375 -3.55 -13.97 -6.74
CA VAL A 375 -4.71 -14.09 -7.65
C VAL A 375 -5.69 -15.12 -7.13
N LEU A 376 -5.19 -16.30 -6.72
CA LEU A 376 -5.98 -17.35 -6.10
C LEU A 376 -6.75 -16.83 -4.87
N SER A 377 -6.07 -16.12 -3.97
CA SER A 377 -6.69 -15.52 -2.77
C SER A 377 -7.79 -14.54 -3.15
N GLN A 378 -7.60 -13.73 -4.20
CA GLN A 378 -8.65 -12.82 -4.68
C GLN A 378 -9.88 -13.60 -5.15
N PHE A 379 -9.71 -14.65 -5.95
CA PHE A 379 -10.84 -15.47 -6.42
C PHE A 379 -11.57 -16.17 -5.28
N LEU A 380 -10.86 -16.59 -4.24
CA LEU A 380 -11.46 -17.19 -3.05
C LEU A 380 -12.26 -16.19 -2.22
N ARG A 381 -11.89 -14.90 -2.25
CA ARG A 381 -12.47 -13.84 -1.43
C ARG A 381 -13.57 -13.03 -2.12
N GLU A 382 -13.75 -13.21 -3.42
CA GLU A 382 -14.83 -12.58 -4.17
C GLU A 382 -15.99 -13.56 -4.40
N ASP A 383 -17.22 -13.08 -4.26
CA ASP A 383 -18.44 -13.84 -4.59
C ASP A 383 -18.69 -13.80 -6.11
N LYS A 384 -17.73 -14.33 -6.87
CA LYS A 384 -17.68 -14.30 -8.34
C LYS A 384 -17.07 -15.59 -8.89
N TYR A 385 -17.21 -15.77 -10.20
CA TYR A 385 -16.56 -16.85 -10.98
C TYR A 385 -16.96 -18.28 -10.59
N HIS A 386 -18.18 -18.44 -10.07
CA HIS A 386 -18.74 -19.72 -9.66
C HIS A 386 -18.72 -20.78 -10.77
N ASP A 387 -18.81 -20.38 -12.04
CA ASP A 387 -18.77 -21.25 -13.22
C ASP A 387 -17.37 -21.86 -13.47
N ARG A 388 -16.31 -21.22 -12.99
CA ARG A 388 -14.91 -21.60 -13.30
C ARG A 388 -14.09 -21.94 -12.06
N ILE A 389 -14.64 -21.77 -10.86
CA ILE A 389 -13.90 -21.98 -9.60
C ILE A 389 -13.34 -23.40 -9.48
N GLY A 390 -13.92 -24.40 -10.15
CA GLY A 390 -13.36 -25.76 -10.20
C GLY A 390 -11.92 -25.82 -10.73
N LYS A 391 -11.51 -24.89 -11.59
CA LYS A 391 -10.15 -24.85 -12.16
C LYS A 391 -9.09 -24.71 -11.06
N ILE A 392 -9.36 -23.97 -9.99
CA ILE A 392 -8.32 -23.61 -9.01
C ILE A 392 -7.87 -24.76 -8.10
N LYS A 393 -8.52 -25.92 -8.14
CA LYS A 393 -8.27 -26.99 -7.15
C LYS A 393 -6.79 -27.40 -7.08
N SER A 394 -6.15 -27.63 -8.23
CA SER A 394 -4.76 -28.12 -8.26
C SER A 394 -3.77 -27.09 -7.71
N SER A 395 -3.90 -25.83 -8.10
CA SER A 395 -3.07 -24.74 -7.62
C SER A 395 -3.35 -24.39 -6.16
N TYR A 396 -4.61 -24.49 -5.71
CA TYR A 396 -4.98 -24.35 -4.31
C TYR A 396 -4.26 -25.39 -3.44
N ILE A 397 -4.35 -26.68 -3.77
CA ILE A 397 -3.65 -27.77 -3.05
C ILE A 397 -2.13 -27.53 -3.03
N THR A 398 -1.57 -27.08 -4.16
CA THR A 398 -0.13 -26.79 -4.28
C THR A 398 0.27 -25.68 -3.30
N LEU A 399 -0.45 -24.56 -3.30
CA LEU A 399 -0.11 -23.38 -2.50
C LEU A 399 -0.49 -23.50 -1.02
N LEU A 400 -1.45 -24.36 -0.68
CA LEU A 400 -1.76 -24.72 0.70
C LEU A 400 -0.63 -25.51 1.40
N ASN A 401 0.28 -26.09 0.61
CA ASN A 401 1.41 -26.86 1.08
C ASN A 401 2.76 -26.24 0.69
N ASP A 402 2.77 -24.92 0.46
CA ASP A 402 4.00 -24.17 0.23
C ASP A 402 4.95 -24.25 1.44
N GLU A 403 6.23 -23.95 1.21
CA GLU A 403 7.23 -23.85 2.29
C GLU A 403 7.30 -22.43 2.88
N ASP A 404 6.78 -21.43 2.18
CA ASP A 404 6.79 -20.05 2.62
C ASP A 404 5.54 -19.69 3.44
N GLU A 405 5.76 -19.26 4.69
CA GLU A 405 4.68 -18.93 5.64
C GLU A 405 3.76 -17.81 5.13
N ASP A 406 4.28 -16.79 4.43
CA ASP A 406 3.44 -15.70 3.90
C ASP A 406 2.46 -16.21 2.83
N ILE A 407 2.88 -17.21 2.03
CA ILE A 407 2.03 -17.85 1.02
C ILE A 407 0.97 -18.72 1.70
N LEU A 408 1.39 -19.56 2.65
CA LEU A 408 0.48 -20.39 3.45
C LEU A 408 -0.60 -19.54 4.12
N GLN A 409 -0.20 -18.45 4.77
CA GLN A 409 -1.14 -17.55 5.45
C GLN A 409 -2.07 -16.84 4.46
N LYS A 410 -1.55 -16.38 3.32
CA LYS A 410 -2.34 -15.67 2.30
C LYS A 410 -3.43 -16.54 1.69
N VAL A 411 -3.12 -17.80 1.37
CA VAL A 411 -4.10 -18.74 0.80
C VAL A 411 -5.01 -19.29 1.89
N GLY A 412 -4.45 -19.72 3.02
CA GLY A 412 -5.18 -20.34 4.11
C GLY A 412 -6.17 -19.41 4.81
N SER A 413 -5.83 -18.13 5.00
CA SER A 413 -6.73 -17.16 5.65
C SER A 413 -7.99 -16.85 4.83
N CYS A 414 -8.08 -17.33 3.59
CA CYS A 414 -9.29 -17.17 2.77
C CYS A 414 -10.52 -17.84 3.39
N VAL A 415 -10.34 -18.85 4.25
CA VAL A 415 -11.44 -19.52 4.95
C VAL A 415 -12.25 -18.59 5.85
N GLN A 416 -11.73 -17.42 6.24
CA GLN A 416 -12.47 -16.48 7.09
C GLN A 416 -13.56 -15.70 6.34
N TYR A 417 -13.55 -15.72 5.01
CA TYR A 417 -14.48 -14.92 4.20
C TYR A 417 -15.71 -15.74 3.80
N ASP A 418 -16.90 -15.15 3.90
CA ASP A 418 -18.16 -15.79 3.50
C ASP A 418 -18.14 -16.30 2.05
N SER A 419 -17.52 -15.52 1.15
CA SER A 419 -17.35 -15.82 -0.26
C SER A 419 -16.53 -17.08 -0.56
N TYR A 420 -15.74 -17.57 0.41
CA TYR A 420 -15.08 -18.87 0.31
C TYR A 420 -16.11 -20.01 0.38
N TRP A 421 -17.07 -19.88 1.30
CA TRP A 421 -18.05 -20.91 1.63
C TRP A 421 -19.23 -20.95 0.67
N THR A 422 -19.60 -19.83 0.05
CA THR A 422 -20.67 -19.76 -0.97
C THR A 422 -20.32 -20.45 -2.28
N LYS A 423 -19.05 -20.84 -2.48
CA LYS A 423 -18.60 -21.52 -3.71
C LYS A 423 -19.13 -22.94 -3.79
N HIS A 424 -19.57 -23.36 -4.97
CA HIS A 424 -20.10 -24.71 -5.19
C HIS A 424 -19.11 -25.84 -4.86
N ASN A 425 -17.80 -25.55 -4.86
CA ASN A 425 -16.74 -26.49 -4.54
C ASN A 425 -16.13 -26.25 -3.15
N SER A 426 -16.75 -25.44 -2.29
CA SER A 426 -16.23 -25.06 -0.98
C SER A 426 -15.95 -26.28 -0.08
N THR A 427 -16.83 -27.28 -0.07
CA THR A 427 -16.62 -28.54 0.66
C THR A 427 -15.35 -29.26 0.21
N VAL A 428 -15.12 -29.34 -1.11
CA VAL A 428 -13.90 -29.94 -1.66
C VAL A 428 -12.68 -29.14 -1.25
N LEU A 429 -12.71 -27.81 -1.43
CA LEU A 429 -11.59 -26.95 -1.04
C LEU A 429 -11.30 -27.06 0.46
N PHE A 430 -12.32 -27.05 1.30
CA PHE A 430 -12.16 -27.17 2.74
C PHE A 430 -11.55 -28.52 3.15
N SER A 431 -11.97 -29.61 2.52
CA SER A 431 -11.39 -30.94 2.78
C SER A 431 -9.90 -31.03 2.44
N GLU A 432 -9.42 -30.23 1.47
CA GLU A 432 -7.99 -30.12 1.14
C GLU A 432 -7.27 -29.18 2.12
N PHE A 433 -7.92 -28.08 2.52
CA PHE A 433 -7.41 -27.13 3.50
C PHE A 433 -7.08 -27.80 4.83
N VAL A 434 -8.02 -28.55 5.41
CA VAL A 434 -7.85 -29.15 6.75
C VAL A 434 -6.67 -30.12 6.84
N LYS A 435 -6.24 -30.70 5.71
CA LYS A 435 -5.10 -31.63 5.60
C LYS A 435 -3.76 -30.91 5.34
N SER A 436 -3.79 -29.61 5.11
CA SER A 436 -2.63 -28.86 4.58
C SER A 436 -1.72 -28.25 5.64
N LYS A 437 -0.54 -27.80 5.22
CA LYS A 437 0.33 -26.95 6.06
C LYS A 437 -0.35 -25.63 6.43
N ALA A 438 -1.07 -25.01 5.49
CA ALA A 438 -1.70 -23.70 5.70
C ALA A 438 -2.74 -23.70 6.82
N ALA A 439 -3.46 -24.81 7.04
CA ALA A 439 -4.39 -24.93 8.16
C ALA A 439 -3.72 -24.62 9.51
N ARG A 440 -2.48 -25.08 9.70
CA ARG A 440 -1.71 -24.90 10.95
C ARG A 440 -1.41 -23.43 11.24
N HIS A 441 -1.21 -22.63 10.20
CA HIS A 441 -0.97 -21.18 10.31
C HIS A 441 -2.27 -20.36 10.37
N CYS A 442 -3.40 -20.92 9.91
CA CYS A 442 -4.66 -20.20 9.72
C CYS A 442 -5.80 -20.67 10.62
N ILE A 443 -5.52 -21.48 11.64
CA ILE A 443 -6.47 -21.95 12.66
C ILE A 443 -7.34 -20.82 13.21
N ASN A 444 -6.75 -19.64 13.48
CA ASN A 444 -7.51 -18.52 14.02
C ASN A 444 -8.60 -18.04 13.07
N SER A 445 -8.19 -17.77 11.83
CA SER A 445 -9.07 -17.33 10.76
C SER A 445 -10.18 -18.35 10.51
N LEU A 446 -9.90 -19.64 10.69
CA LEU A 446 -10.93 -20.67 10.61
C LEU A 446 -11.89 -20.62 11.81
N PHE A 447 -11.40 -20.69 13.05
CA PHE A 447 -12.30 -20.79 14.22
C PHE A 447 -13.12 -19.52 14.44
N GLU A 448 -12.56 -18.34 14.20
CA GLU A 448 -13.33 -17.08 14.18
C GLU A 448 -14.52 -17.18 13.20
N LYS A 449 -14.34 -17.85 12.07
CA LYS A 449 -15.40 -18.04 11.09
C LYS A 449 -16.39 -19.13 11.48
N LEU A 450 -15.92 -20.24 12.04
CA LEU A 450 -16.77 -21.37 12.43
C LEU A 450 -17.69 -21.02 13.62
N GLU A 451 -17.24 -20.18 14.55
CA GLU A 451 -18.05 -19.70 15.67
C GLU A 451 -19.35 -19.03 15.20
N PHE A 452 -19.31 -18.31 14.08
CA PHE A 452 -20.46 -17.60 13.49
C PHE A 452 -20.90 -18.19 12.15
N PHE A 453 -20.59 -19.46 11.89
CA PHE A 453 -20.95 -20.11 10.63
C PHE A 453 -22.47 -20.30 10.55
N PRO A 454 -23.15 -19.85 9.49
CA PRO A 454 -24.61 -19.81 9.45
C PRO A 454 -25.28 -21.17 9.20
N SER A 455 -24.53 -22.19 8.78
CA SER A 455 -25.03 -23.55 8.51
C SER A 455 -24.58 -24.52 9.60
N MET A 456 -25.16 -25.71 9.62
CA MET A 456 -24.82 -26.77 10.58
C MET A 456 -23.38 -27.23 10.34
N LEU A 457 -22.61 -27.34 11.43
CA LEU A 457 -21.26 -27.86 11.46
C LEU A 457 -21.22 -29.38 11.31
N ILE A 458 -22.34 -30.06 11.55
CA ILE A 458 -22.45 -31.52 11.45
C ILE A 458 -22.02 -32.05 10.07
N ASP A 459 -22.37 -31.32 9.01
CA ASP A 459 -21.98 -31.59 7.62
C ASP A 459 -20.46 -31.55 7.37
N MET A 460 -19.70 -31.05 8.35
CA MET A 460 -18.25 -30.83 8.28
C MET A 460 -17.48 -31.62 9.35
N SER A 461 -18.15 -32.47 10.13
CA SER A 461 -17.58 -33.25 11.25
C SER A 461 -16.30 -34.00 10.87
N ASP A 462 -16.32 -34.75 9.76
CA ASP A 462 -15.16 -35.46 9.20
C ASP A 462 -13.97 -34.54 8.89
N SER A 463 -14.26 -33.37 8.32
CA SER A 463 -13.23 -32.39 7.97
C SER A 463 -12.64 -31.75 9.23
N LEU A 464 -13.43 -31.55 10.27
CA LEU A 464 -12.98 -31.07 11.58
C LEU A 464 -12.12 -32.12 12.30
N LEU A 465 -12.47 -33.40 12.23
CA LEU A 465 -11.61 -34.48 12.72
C LEU A 465 -10.28 -34.53 11.97
N GLY A 466 -10.33 -34.41 10.64
CA GLY A 466 -9.13 -34.31 9.81
C GLY A 466 -8.23 -33.13 10.16
N LEU A 467 -8.84 -31.97 10.47
CA LEU A 467 -8.13 -30.78 10.93
C LEU A 467 -7.40 -31.05 12.25
N VAL A 468 -8.09 -31.61 13.24
CA VAL A 468 -7.55 -31.89 14.57
C VAL A 468 -6.37 -32.85 14.47
N LYS A 469 -6.52 -33.95 13.72
CA LYS A 469 -5.45 -34.92 13.47
C LYS A 469 -4.21 -34.26 12.85
N ASN A 470 -4.40 -33.40 11.84
CA ASN A 470 -3.31 -32.67 11.20
C ASN A 470 -2.56 -31.74 12.17
N ILE A 471 -3.27 -31.08 13.08
CA ILE A 471 -2.68 -30.19 14.10
C ILE A 471 -1.88 -31.00 15.13
N VAL A 472 -2.47 -32.11 15.59
CA VAL A 472 -1.87 -33.01 16.58
C VAL A 472 -0.60 -33.69 16.06
N GLU A 473 -0.57 -34.09 14.79
CA GLU A 473 0.57 -34.83 14.22
C GLU A 473 1.86 -33.99 14.18
N VAL A 474 1.77 -32.70 13.86
CA VAL A 474 2.94 -31.79 13.86
C VAL A 474 3.49 -31.54 15.25
N ASN A 475 2.59 -31.50 16.23
CA ASN A 475 2.92 -31.24 17.61
C ASN A 475 3.92 -32.26 18.19
N LYS A 476 3.93 -33.48 17.65
CA LYS A 476 4.89 -34.53 18.03
C LYS A 476 6.32 -34.24 17.55
N ASN A 477 6.50 -33.34 16.58
CA ASN A 477 7.75 -33.12 15.85
C ASN A 477 8.33 -31.68 15.97
N ASP A 478 7.60 -30.69 16.49
CA ASP A 478 8.06 -29.29 16.62
C ASP A 478 7.59 -28.61 17.93
N GLU A 479 8.46 -28.61 18.96
CA GLU A 479 8.23 -27.96 20.27
C GLU A 479 8.04 -26.43 20.17
N SER A 480 8.50 -25.77 19.10
CA SER A 480 8.32 -24.32 18.94
C SER A 480 6.89 -23.94 18.52
N PHE A 481 6.15 -24.88 17.93
CA PHE A 481 4.73 -24.73 17.60
C PHE A 481 3.85 -24.83 18.85
N LYS A 482 4.18 -25.73 19.79
CA LYS A 482 3.50 -25.89 21.11
C LYS A 482 3.32 -24.56 21.83
N HIS A 483 4.41 -23.82 22.00
CA HIS A 483 4.42 -22.63 22.83
C HIS A 483 3.88 -21.37 22.14
N ARG A 484 3.91 -21.29 20.80
CA ARG A 484 3.56 -20.07 20.07
C ARG A 484 2.10 -19.98 19.62
N HIS A 485 1.41 -21.11 19.40
CA HIS A 485 0.12 -21.10 18.70
C HIS A 485 -1.04 -21.79 19.42
N MET A 486 -0.80 -22.77 20.31
CA MET A 486 -1.88 -23.57 20.91
C MET A 486 -2.35 -23.08 22.30
N HIS A 487 -1.47 -22.51 23.13
CA HIS A 487 -1.90 -21.91 24.40
C HIS A 487 -2.86 -20.71 24.25
N ILE A 488 -2.99 -20.15 23.05
CA ILE A 488 -3.71 -18.89 22.82
C ILE A 488 -5.20 -19.11 22.51
N ARG A 489 -5.68 -20.33 22.20
CA ARG A 489 -7.00 -20.48 21.53
C ARG A 489 -7.86 -21.69 21.93
N GLU A 490 -7.73 -22.17 23.17
CA GLU A 490 -8.63 -23.20 23.72
C GLU A 490 -10.12 -22.80 23.60
N SER A 491 -10.46 -21.54 23.89
CA SER A 491 -11.86 -21.08 23.95
C SER A 491 -12.61 -21.10 22.61
N SER A 492 -11.97 -20.76 21.49
CA SER A 492 -12.64 -20.76 20.18
C SER A 492 -12.79 -22.18 19.63
N LEU A 493 -11.80 -23.05 19.84
CA LEU A 493 -11.92 -24.46 19.50
C LEU A 493 -13.05 -25.12 20.30
N LEU A 494 -13.08 -24.88 21.62
CA LEU A 494 -14.15 -25.38 22.49
C LEU A 494 -15.54 -25.01 22.01
N LYS A 495 -15.78 -23.75 21.68
CA LYS A 495 -17.09 -23.29 21.19
C LYS A 495 -17.52 -24.00 19.92
N VAL A 496 -16.57 -24.25 19.00
CA VAL A 496 -16.84 -24.98 17.75
C VAL A 496 -17.16 -26.45 18.04
N LEU A 497 -16.44 -27.09 18.95
CA LEU A 497 -16.69 -28.49 19.34
C LEU A 497 -17.99 -28.65 20.12
N GLN A 498 -18.29 -27.74 21.05
CA GLN A 498 -19.54 -27.72 21.79
C GLN A 498 -20.72 -27.58 20.83
N ARG A 499 -20.66 -26.59 19.93
CA ARG A 499 -21.70 -26.40 18.91
C ARG A 499 -21.87 -27.63 18.02
N LEU A 500 -20.78 -28.27 17.58
CA LEU A 500 -20.86 -29.50 16.77
C LEU A 500 -21.55 -30.64 17.55
N TYR A 501 -21.24 -30.80 18.83
CA TYR A 501 -21.87 -31.82 19.69
C TYR A 501 -23.36 -31.52 19.95
N ASP A 502 -23.69 -30.26 20.23
CA ASP A 502 -25.07 -29.81 20.45
C ASP A 502 -25.91 -30.08 19.19
N GLU A 503 -25.42 -29.68 18.01
CA GLU A 503 -26.09 -29.93 16.72
C GLU A 503 -26.24 -31.43 16.44
N ALA A 504 -25.20 -32.25 16.67
CA ALA A 504 -25.27 -33.70 16.46
C ALA A 504 -26.25 -34.40 17.41
N THR A 505 -26.38 -33.90 18.64
CA THR A 505 -27.34 -34.40 19.63
C THR A 505 -28.77 -34.00 19.27
N GLU A 506 -28.98 -32.75 18.83
CA GLU A 506 -30.28 -32.26 18.38
C GLU A 506 -30.81 -33.01 17.15
N ASP A 507 -29.92 -33.40 16.22
CA ASP A 507 -30.26 -34.14 15.00
C ASP A 507 -30.29 -35.68 15.17
N GLU A 508 -30.01 -36.19 16.38
CA GLU A 508 -29.90 -37.64 16.67
C GLU A 508 -28.91 -38.38 15.75
N ASP A 509 -27.80 -37.72 15.38
CA ASP A 509 -26.76 -38.27 14.50
C ASP A 509 -25.64 -38.96 15.29
N ASP A 510 -25.82 -40.26 15.52
CA ASP A 510 -24.86 -41.11 16.24
C ASP A 510 -23.45 -41.10 15.61
N GLU A 511 -23.33 -40.94 14.29
CA GLU A 511 -22.05 -40.93 13.59
C GLU A 511 -21.29 -39.63 13.89
N ALA A 512 -21.96 -38.49 13.79
CA ALA A 512 -21.38 -37.20 14.14
C ALA A 512 -21.04 -37.09 15.63
N ILE A 513 -21.87 -37.65 16.52
CA ILE A 513 -21.56 -37.76 17.95
C ILE A 513 -20.26 -38.56 18.17
N SER A 514 -20.12 -39.71 17.48
CA SER A 514 -18.89 -40.51 17.56
C SER A 514 -17.68 -39.71 17.09
N ILE A 515 -17.81 -38.95 16.01
CA ILE A 515 -16.72 -38.09 15.49
C ILE A 515 -16.35 -37.00 16.50
N CYS A 516 -17.32 -36.39 17.18
CA CYS A 516 -17.05 -35.42 18.25
C CYS A 516 -16.20 -36.02 19.37
N LEU A 517 -16.53 -37.25 19.79
CA LEU A 517 -15.77 -37.96 20.83
C LEU A 517 -14.35 -38.31 20.34
N ASP A 518 -14.21 -38.75 19.09
CA ASP A 518 -12.89 -38.99 18.48
C ASP A 518 -12.02 -37.73 18.45
N ILE A 519 -12.61 -36.55 18.19
CA ILE A 519 -11.90 -35.27 18.23
C ILE A 519 -11.38 -34.99 19.66
N TRP A 520 -12.22 -35.20 20.67
CA TRP A 520 -11.84 -35.04 22.07
C TRP A 520 -10.72 -35.98 22.47
N ASP A 521 -10.78 -37.24 22.06
CA ASP A 521 -9.76 -38.23 22.33
C ASP A 521 -8.41 -37.84 21.72
N GLU A 522 -8.37 -37.34 20.47
CA GLU A 522 -7.14 -36.85 19.84
C GLU A 522 -6.54 -35.64 20.58
N LEU A 523 -7.39 -34.70 21.05
CA LEU A 523 -6.95 -33.52 21.80
C LEU A 523 -6.42 -33.86 23.19
N LEU A 524 -7.06 -34.81 23.90
CA LEU A 524 -6.63 -35.27 25.22
C LEU A 524 -5.34 -36.10 25.13
N ASN A 525 -5.23 -37.00 24.15
CA ASN A 525 -4.06 -37.86 23.96
C ASN A 525 -2.81 -37.09 23.53
N SER A 526 -2.96 -35.89 22.98
CA SER A 526 -1.86 -35.09 22.45
C SER A 526 -1.23 -34.14 23.45
N GLU A 527 -1.72 -34.11 24.70
CA GLU A 527 -1.35 -33.13 25.75
C GLU A 527 -1.51 -31.66 25.31
N ILE A 528 -2.19 -31.42 24.17
CA ILE A 528 -2.50 -30.09 23.64
C ILE A 528 -3.51 -29.40 24.54
N TYR A 529 -4.41 -30.20 25.11
CA TYR A 529 -5.49 -29.75 25.94
C TYR A 529 -5.32 -30.33 27.34
N THR A 530 -5.36 -29.48 28.36
CA THR A 530 -5.26 -30.01 29.73
C THR A 530 -6.57 -30.68 30.11
N ALA A 531 -6.50 -31.87 30.72
CA ALA A 531 -7.66 -32.57 31.25
C ALA A 531 -8.49 -31.69 32.21
N MET A 532 -7.86 -30.72 32.89
CA MET A 532 -8.54 -29.74 33.76
C MET A 532 -9.40 -28.72 32.99
N SER A 533 -8.94 -28.22 31.83
CA SER A 533 -9.75 -27.36 30.97
C SER A 533 -10.91 -28.14 30.35
N ALA A 534 -10.72 -29.42 30.00
CA ALA A 534 -11.76 -30.26 29.41
C ALA A 534 -12.87 -30.58 30.40
N VAL A 535 -12.50 -30.99 31.62
CA VAL A 535 -13.44 -31.32 32.70
C VAL A 535 -14.31 -30.12 33.07
N LYS A 536 -13.76 -28.90 33.11
CA LYS A 536 -14.49 -27.70 33.50
C LYS A 536 -15.59 -27.28 32.51
N GLU A 537 -15.42 -27.60 31.22
CA GLU A 537 -16.42 -27.35 30.19
C GLU A 537 -17.40 -28.52 30.04
N LEU A 538 -16.91 -29.77 30.17
CA LEU A 538 -17.76 -30.96 30.24
C LEU A 538 -18.79 -30.87 31.38
N ASP A 539 -18.38 -30.35 32.54
CA ASP A 539 -19.24 -30.12 33.71
C ASP A 539 -20.26 -28.98 33.53
N ASN A 540 -20.09 -28.07 32.56
CA ASN A 540 -20.94 -26.87 32.38
C ASN A 540 -21.83 -26.90 31.13
N GLY A 541 -21.79 -27.92 30.27
CA GLY A 541 -22.67 -27.95 29.09
C GLY A 541 -22.72 -29.21 28.23
N LEU A 542 -21.74 -30.12 28.26
CA LEU A 542 -21.73 -31.30 27.36
C LEU A 542 -22.50 -32.52 27.90
N LEU A 543 -22.77 -32.57 29.21
CA LEU A 543 -23.44 -33.70 29.89
C LEU A 543 -24.69 -33.27 30.70
N SER A 544 -25.13 -32.01 30.57
CA SER A 544 -26.24 -31.43 31.34
C SER A 544 -27.53 -31.35 30.55
#